data_AF-A0A6N8S7C2-F1
#
_entry.id   AF-A0A6N8S7C2-F1
#
_cell.length_a   1.000
_cell.length_b   1.000
_cell.length_c   1.000
_cell.angle_alpha   90.00
_cell.angle_beta   90.00
_cell.angle_gamma   90.00
#
_symmetry.space_group_name_H-M   'P 1'
#
loop_
_entity.id
_entity.type
_entity.pdbx_description
1 polymer ?
#
loop_
_entity_poly.entity_id
_entity_poly.type
_entity_poly.pdbx_seq_one_letter_code
_entity_poly.pdbx_strand_id
1 'polypeptide(L)'
;MVAGMVEQFRSLQLRLADTLEHYETPEFKALDGKIANVFEAIYRHEPQDAMEARVIVDLFLDIIENNDAGDNIHLIGRVRTIIDDCANRCPPAMEIIHGAGI
;
A
#
# COMPACT_ATOMS: atom_id res chain seq x y z
N MET A 1 -15.32 -30.05 -26.60
CA MET A 1 -16.27 -28.93 -26.35
C MET A 1 -15.70 -27.94 -25.34
N VAL A 2 -15.39 -28.37 -24.10
CA VAL A 2 -14.77 -27.50 -23.07
C VAL A 2 -13.38 -26.99 -23.47
N ALA A 3 -12.51 -27.84 -24.05
CA ALA A 3 -11.16 -27.43 -24.47
C ALA A 3 -11.17 -26.27 -25.47
N GLY A 4 -12.07 -26.30 -26.48
CA GLY A 4 -12.20 -25.20 -27.45
C GLY A 4 -12.76 -23.91 -26.85
N MET A 5 -13.60 -24.00 -25.80
CA MET A 5 -14.07 -22.82 -25.06
C MET A 5 -12.96 -22.19 -24.21
N VAL A 6 -12.09 -23.02 -23.61
CA VAL A 6 -10.91 -22.55 -22.87
C VAL A 6 -9.90 -21.87 -23.81
N GLU A 7 -9.69 -22.42 -25.00
CA GLU A 7 -8.84 -21.79 -26.02
C GLU A 7 -9.40 -20.45 -26.50
N GLN A 8 -10.70 -20.37 -26.77
CA GLN A 8 -11.36 -19.11 -27.11
C GLN A 8 -11.27 -18.08 -25.99
N PHE A 9 -11.50 -18.49 -24.74
CA PHE A 9 -11.38 -17.61 -23.59
C PHE A 9 -9.96 -17.05 -23.47
N ARG A 10 -8.92 -17.89 -23.58
CA ARG A 10 -7.53 -17.44 -23.58
C ARG A 10 -7.22 -16.50 -24.74
N SER A 11 -7.73 -16.79 -25.94
CA SER A 11 -7.57 -15.91 -27.10
C SER A 11 -8.21 -14.54 -26.88
N LEU A 12 -9.39 -14.49 -26.27
CA LEU A 12 -10.07 -13.24 -25.93
C LEU A 12 -9.33 -12.47 -24.83
N GLN A 13 -8.80 -13.15 -23.81
CA GLN A 13 -7.96 -12.53 -22.78
C GLN A 13 -6.70 -11.90 -23.37
N LEU A 14 -6.01 -12.60 -24.27
CA LEU A 14 -4.83 -12.09 -24.95
C LEU A 14 -5.17 -10.86 -25.81
N ARG A 15 -6.28 -10.91 -26.56
CA ARG A 15 -6.75 -9.76 -27.34
C ARG A 15 -7.14 -8.58 -26.46
N LEU A 16 -7.77 -8.83 -25.31
CA LEU A 16 -8.11 -7.77 -24.36
C LEU A 16 -6.85 -7.11 -23.79
N ALA A 17 -5.85 -7.89 -23.39
CA ALA A 17 -4.58 -7.38 -22.90
C ALA A 17 -3.84 -6.55 -23.95
N ASP A 18 -3.73 -7.06 -25.18
CA ASP A 18 -3.11 -6.35 -26.33
C ASP A 18 -3.87 -5.07 -26.69
N THR A 19 -5.20 -5.11 -26.62
CA THR A 19 -6.05 -3.93 -26.82
C THR A 19 -5.80 -2.89 -25.73
N LEU A 20 -5.76 -3.29 -24.46
CA LEU A 20 -5.45 -2.38 -23.36
C LEU A 20 -4.06 -1.76 -23.52
N GLU A 21 -3.04 -2.55 -23.87
CA GLU A 21 -1.68 -2.07 -24.10
C GLU A 21 -1.59 -1.03 -25.24
N HIS A 22 -2.41 -1.18 -26.28
CA HIS A 22 -2.51 -0.23 -27.40
C HIS A 22 -3.25 1.07 -27.05
N TYR A 23 -4.18 1.02 -26.10
CA TYR A 23 -4.93 2.20 -25.63
C TYR A 23 -4.30 2.89 -24.42
N GLU A 24 -3.36 2.23 -23.73
CA GLU A 24 -2.49 2.89 -22.77
C GLU A 24 -1.61 3.92 -23.48
N THR A 25 -1.97 5.18 -23.32
CA THR A 25 -1.20 6.27 -23.91
C THR A 25 0.20 6.35 -23.27
N PRO A 26 1.19 6.93 -23.96
CA PRO A 26 2.51 7.16 -23.37
C PRO A 26 2.45 7.93 -22.03
N GLU A 27 1.47 8.82 -21.87
CA GLU A 27 1.21 9.56 -20.62
C GLU A 27 0.73 8.63 -19.50
N PHE A 28 -0.13 7.65 -19.81
CA PHE A 28 -0.57 6.64 -18.85
C PHE A 28 0.61 5.79 -18.39
N LYS A 29 1.41 5.25 -19.31
CA LYS A 29 2.60 4.44 -18.97
C LYS A 29 3.63 5.25 -18.18
N ALA A 30 3.81 6.53 -18.50
CA ALA A 30 4.67 7.42 -17.74
C ALA A 30 4.15 7.70 -16.33
N LEU A 31 2.83 7.80 -16.15
CA LEU A 31 2.21 7.97 -14.85
C LEU A 31 2.33 6.69 -14.01
N ASP A 32 2.03 5.54 -14.59
CA ASP A 32 2.15 4.23 -13.94
C ASP A 32 3.60 3.97 -13.48
N GLY A 33 4.57 4.22 -14.36
CA GLY A 33 5.99 4.14 -13.98
C GLY A 33 6.40 5.10 -12.86
N LYS A 34 5.81 6.30 -12.80
CA LYS A 34 6.04 7.23 -11.67
C LYS A 34 5.44 6.71 -10.38
N ILE A 35 4.22 6.15 -10.42
CA ILE A 35 3.56 5.55 -9.26
C ILE A 35 4.41 4.39 -8.73
N ALA A 36 4.88 3.51 -9.61
CA ALA A 36 5.76 2.40 -9.24
C ALA A 36 7.04 2.87 -8.55
N ASN A 37 7.71 3.89 -9.11
CA ASN A 37 8.92 4.46 -8.53
C ASN A 37 8.68 5.09 -7.15
N VAL A 38 7.57 5.80 -6.96
CA VAL A 38 7.21 6.40 -5.65
C VAL A 38 6.89 5.31 -4.63
N PHE A 39 6.13 4.29 -5.04
CA PHE A 39 5.83 3.16 -4.18
C PHE A 39 7.10 2.43 -3.73
N GLU A 40 8.04 2.18 -4.65
CA GLU A 40 9.31 1.53 -4.30
C GLU A 40 10.19 2.39 -3.37
N ALA A 41 10.18 3.71 -3.53
CA ALA A 41 10.85 4.62 -2.61
C ALA A 41 10.24 4.54 -1.20
N ILE A 42 8.91 4.54 -1.07
CA ILE A 42 8.21 4.39 0.22
C ILE A 42 8.48 3.01 0.83
N TYR A 43 8.44 1.95 0.02
CA TYR A 43 8.68 0.58 0.49
C TYR A 43 10.07 0.38 1.09
N ARG A 44 11.08 1.08 0.57
CA ARG A 44 12.46 1.03 1.07
C ARG A 44 12.74 2.04 2.18
N HIS A 45 11.81 2.93 2.48
CA HIS A 45 12.00 3.99 3.46
C HIS A 45 11.87 3.45 4.88
N GLU A 46 12.91 3.66 5.70
CA GLU A 46 12.83 3.40 7.14
C GLU A 46 12.23 4.63 7.83
N PRO A 47 11.07 4.50 8.51
CA PRO A 47 10.43 5.62 9.17
C PRO A 47 11.29 6.15 10.33
N GLN A 48 11.39 7.47 10.43
CA GLN A 48 12.22 8.15 11.42
C GLN A 48 11.49 8.35 12.75
N ASP A 49 10.16 8.40 12.73
CA ASP A 49 9.33 8.54 13.89
C ASP A 49 8.01 7.75 13.80
N ALA A 50 7.26 7.74 14.90
CA ALA A 50 6.01 7.01 15.00
C ALA A 50 4.89 7.57 14.10
N MET A 51 4.93 8.86 13.79
CA MET A 51 3.95 9.49 12.89
C MET A 51 4.21 9.04 11.45
N GLU A 52 5.46 9.06 11.02
CA GLU A 52 5.88 8.60 9.70
C GLU A 52 5.62 7.09 9.53
N ALA A 53 5.95 6.29 10.54
CA ALA A 53 5.63 4.86 10.55
C ALA A 53 4.13 4.62 10.39
N ARG A 54 3.29 5.39 11.10
CA ARG A 54 1.84 5.30 10.98
C ARG A 54 1.36 5.61 9.57
N VAL A 55 1.83 6.69 8.96
CA VAL A 55 1.44 7.09 7.60
C VAL A 55 1.78 6.00 6.57
N ILE A 56 2.95 5.38 6.69
CA ILE A 56 3.38 4.29 5.78
C ILE A 56 2.52 3.04 5.98
N VAL A 57 2.21 2.68 7.23
CA VAL A 57 1.37 1.51 7.50
C VAL A 57 -0.08 1.73 7.04
N ASP A 58 -0.64 2.92 7.27
CA ASP A 58 -1.98 3.28 6.79
C ASP A 58 -2.05 3.18 5.25
N LEU A 59 -1.04 3.69 4.53
CA LEU A 59 -0.94 3.53 3.07
C LEU A 59 -0.98 2.06 2.63
N PHE A 60 -0.20 1.19 3.27
CA PHE A 60 -0.18 -0.23 2.90
C PHE A 60 -1.51 -0.93 3.20
N LEU A 61 -2.16 -0.59 4.32
CA LEU A 61 -3.48 -1.13 4.65
C LEU A 61 -4.53 -0.67 3.65
N ASP A 62 -4.49 0.59 3.20
CA ASP A 62 -5.39 1.11 2.17
C ASP A 62 -5.19 0.38 0.82
N ILE A 63 -3.94 0.10 0.44
CA ILE A 63 -3.64 -0.65 -0.79
C ILE A 63 -4.20 -2.08 -0.70
N ILE A 64 -4.05 -2.73 0.45
CA ILE A 64 -4.60 -4.08 0.68
C ILE A 64 -6.14 -4.02 0.63
N GLU A 65 -6.76 -3.09 1.34
CA GLU A 65 -8.23 -2.93 1.39
C GLU A 65 -8.83 -2.76 -0.01
N ASN A 66 -8.20 -1.95 -0.85
CA ASN A 66 -8.65 -1.68 -2.22
C ASN A 66 -8.46 -2.88 -3.17
N ASN A 67 -7.43 -3.71 -2.95
CA ASN A 67 -7.12 -4.85 -3.82
C ASN A 67 -7.86 -6.13 -3.43
N ASP A 68 -8.27 -6.24 -2.16
CA ASP A 68 -8.80 -7.47 -1.57
C ASP A 68 -10.34 -7.56 -1.62
N ALA A 69 -11.00 -6.61 -2.29
CA ALA A 69 -12.46 -6.54 -2.46
C ALA A 69 -13.28 -6.63 -1.14
N GLY A 70 -12.64 -6.37 0.01
CA GLY A 70 -13.26 -6.39 1.34
C GLY A 70 -13.10 -7.69 2.13
N ASP A 71 -12.41 -8.71 1.62
CA ASP A 71 -12.29 -10.01 2.28
C ASP A 71 -11.63 -9.92 3.67
N ASN A 72 -10.66 -9.01 3.85
CA ASN A 72 -9.87 -8.86 5.07
C ASN A 72 -10.21 -7.59 5.88
N ILE A 73 -11.39 -6.97 5.67
CA ILE A 73 -11.78 -5.70 6.31
C ILE A 73 -11.69 -5.75 7.85
N HIS A 74 -12.04 -6.89 8.47
CA HIS A 74 -11.95 -7.07 9.91
C HIS A 74 -10.51 -7.14 10.43
N LEU A 75 -9.60 -7.74 9.65
CA LEU A 75 -8.17 -7.77 9.99
C LEU A 75 -7.56 -6.39 9.85
N ILE A 76 -7.85 -5.69 8.76
CA ILE A 76 -7.40 -4.30 8.53
C ILE A 76 -7.86 -3.39 9.67
N GLY A 77 -9.14 -3.45 10.05
CA GLY A 77 -9.67 -2.67 11.16
C GLY A 77 -9.00 -3.01 12.51
N ARG A 78 -8.68 -4.29 12.74
CA ARG A 78 -7.94 -4.70 13.95
C ARG A 78 -6.52 -4.14 13.97
N VAL A 79 -5.81 -4.15 12.84
CA VAL A 79 -4.45 -3.59 12.75
C VAL A 79 -4.47 -2.08 12.98
N ARG A 80 -5.40 -1.34 12.35
CA ARG A 80 -5.58 0.11 12.60
C ARG A 80 -5.79 0.42 14.08
N THR A 81 -6.63 -0.36 14.77
CA THR A 81 -6.86 -0.21 16.22
C THR A 81 -5.58 -0.40 17.04
N ILE A 82 -4.76 -1.39 16.69
CA ILE A 82 -3.49 -1.65 17.40
C ILE A 82 -2.53 -0.47 17.22
N ILE A 83 -2.44 0.09 16.01
CA ILE A 83 -1.58 1.24 15.71
C ILE A 83 -2.02 2.46 16.51
N ASP A 84 -3.33 2.74 16.55
CA ASP A 84 -3.90 3.82 17.34
C ASP A 84 -3.62 3.65 18.85
N ASP A 85 -3.80 2.44 19.38
CA ASP A 85 -3.50 2.13 20.77
C ASP A 85 -2.00 2.31 21.09
N CYS A 86 -1.10 1.92 20.17
CA CYS A 86 0.33 2.12 20.33
C CYS A 86 0.72 3.61 20.30
N ALA A 87 0.12 4.40 19.41
CA ALA A 87 0.36 5.84 19.33
C ALA A 87 -0.08 6.55 20.63
N ASN A 88 -1.20 6.12 21.22
CA ASN A 88 -1.74 6.70 22.45
C ASN A 88 -1.02 6.25 23.73
N ARG A 89 -0.25 5.16 23.68
CA ARG A 89 0.48 4.60 24.84
C ARG A 89 1.96 4.95 24.88
N CYS A 90 2.51 5.56 23.83
CA CYS A 90 3.90 6.01 23.83
C CYS A 90 4.00 7.31 24.66
N PRO A 91 4.67 7.31 25.84
CA PRO A 91 4.86 8.54 26.59
C PRO A 91 5.71 9.50 25.75
N PRO A 92 5.49 10.84 25.82
CA PRO A 92 6.47 11.77 25.29
C PRO A 92 7.83 11.44 25.91
N ALA A 93 8.88 11.42 25.08
CA ALA A 93 10.25 11.20 25.54
C ALA A 93 10.49 12.08 26.76
N MET A 94 10.67 11.44 27.92
CA MET A 94 10.85 12.11 29.20
C MET A 94 12.02 13.08 29.03
N GLU A 95 11.76 14.40 29.12
CA GLU A 95 12.81 15.39 29.17
C GLU A 95 13.74 14.99 30.33
N ILE A 96 14.95 14.55 29.99
CA ILE A 96 16.02 14.38 30.97
C ILE A 96 16.35 15.79 31.41
N ILE A 97 15.66 16.25 32.47
CA ILE A 97 16.02 17.46 33.20
C ILE A 97 17.44 17.22 33.68
N HIS A 98 18.40 17.79 32.96
CA HIS A 98 19.78 17.86 33.41
C HIS A 98 19.75 18.62 34.74
N GLY A 99 20.10 17.92 35.81
CA GLY A 99 20.32 18.53 37.11
C GLY A 99 21.36 19.63 36.98
N ALA A 100 20.92 20.88 37.06
CA ALA A 100 21.76 21.99 37.47
C ALA A 100 21.72 22.00 39.01
N GLY A 101 22.88 21.79 39.62
CA GLY A 101 23.02 21.55 41.04
C GLY A 101 22.80 22.76 41.93
N ILE A 102 22.79 22.48 43.24
CA ILE A 102 23.58 23.15 44.28
C ILE A 102 24.00 22.06 45.28
#